data_AF-Q5GFR5-F1
#
_entry.id   AF-Q5GFR5-F1
#
_cell.length_a   1.000
_cell.length_b   1.000
_cell.length_c   1.000
_cell.angle_alpha   90.00
_cell.angle_beta   90.00
_cell.angle_gamma   90.00
#
_symmetry.space_group_name_H-M   'P 1'
#
loop_
_entity.id
_entity.type
_entity.pdbx_description
1 polymer ?
#
loop_
_entity_poly.entity_id
_entity_poly.type
_entity_poly.pdbx_seq_one_letter_code
_entity_poly.pdbx_strand_id
1 'polypeptide(L)'
;INNKTRHTLQLEDKTKLSGGRWRTSPTNVARDTIKTFVAESHGFMTGVEGIIYFSVNGDAEISLHFDNPYIGSNKCDGSSDKPEYEVITQSGSGDKS
;
A
#
# COMPACT_ATOMS: atom_id res chain seq x y z
N ILE A 1 -4.21 -0.10 -6.10
CA ILE A 1 -4.83 1.11 -5.50
C ILE A 1 -5.85 1.66 -6.48
N ASN A 2 -7.11 1.78 -6.05
CA ASN A 2 -8.21 2.36 -6.82
C ASN A 2 -8.65 3.65 -6.13
N ASN A 3 -8.29 4.81 -6.67
CA ASN A 3 -8.57 6.08 -6.02
C ASN A 3 -9.99 6.56 -6.37
N LYS A 4 -10.91 6.47 -5.39
CA LYS A 4 -12.28 7.00 -5.47
C LYS A 4 -12.50 8.29 -4.69
N THR A 5 -11.43 8.89 -4.16
CA THR A 5 -11.51 10.20 -3.53
C THR A 5 -11.69 11.31 -4.57
N ARG A 6 -12.02 12.51 -4.11
CA ARG A 6 -12.11 13.70 -4.95
C ARG A 6 -10.75 14.33 -5.27
N HIS A 7 -9.64 13.80 -4.79
CA HIS A 7 -8.33 14.41 -4.97
C HIS A 7 -7.32 13.41 -5.51
N THR A 8 -6.18 13.91 -5.98
CA THR A 8 -5.01 13.06 -6.21
C THR A 8 -4.50 12.59 -4.86
N LEU A 9 -4.26 11.28 -4.73
CA LEU A 9 -3.48 10.73 -3.63
C LEU A 9 -2.01 11.08 -3.87
N GLN A 10 -1.44 11.92 -3.01
CA GLN A 10 -0.05 12.36 -3.10
C GLN A 10 0.81 11.42 -2.27
N LEU A 11 1.76 10.74 -2.90
CA LEU A 11 2.66 9.83 -2.21
C LEU A 11 3.52 10.62 -1.22
N GLU A 12 3.63 10.10 0.00
CA GLU A 12 4.49 10.70 1.02
C GLU A 12 5.83 9.99 1.14
N ASP A 13 6.89 10.77 1.36
CA ASP A 13 8.28 10.29 1.43
C ASP A 13 8.54 9.31 2.58
N LYS A 14 7.68 9.26 3.61
CA LYS A 14 7.77 8.27 4.70
C LYS A 14 7.30 6.87 4.30
N THR A 15 6.79 6.69 3.07
CA THR A 15 6.49 5.36 2.49
C THR A 15 7.74 4.50 2.51
N LYS A 16 7.62 3.27 3.04
CA LYS A 16 8.78 2.39 3.23
C LYS A 16 8.41 0.91 3.14
N LEU A 17 9.42 0.13 2.81
CA LEU A 17 9.42 -1.32 3.03
C LEU A 17 10.22 -1.60 4.30
N SER A 18 9.66 -2.42 5.19
CA SER A 18 10.39 -3.03 6.31
C SER A 18 11.14 -4.29 5.85
N GLY A 19 10.69 -4.92 4.76
CA GLY A 19 11.35 -6.06 4.14
C GLY A 19 11.02 -6.17 2.64
N GLY A 20 11.94 -6.74 1.86
CA GLY A 20 11.83 -6.85 0.41
C GLY A 20 12.35 -5.62 -0.34
N ARG A 21 11.95 -5.47 -1.60
CA ARG A 21 12.29 -4.33 -2.48
C ARG A 21 11.13 -4.00 -3.42
N TRP A 22 11.05 -2.75 -3.86
CA TRP A 22 10.08 -2.36 -4.89
C TRP A 22 10.55 -2.84 -6.26
N ARG A 23 9.70 -3.62 -6.95
CA ARG A 23 9.82 -3.88 -8.39
C ARG A 23 9.15 -2.75 -9.18
N THR A 24 8.01 -2.28 -8.70
CA THR A 24 7.30 -1.09 -9.19
C THR A 24 6.94 -0.23 -7.99
N SER A 25 7.71 0.84 -7.78
CA SER A 25 7.55 1.72 -6.62
C SER A 25 6.22 2.49 -6.65
N PRO A 26 5.65 2.83 -5.48
CA PRO A 26 4.51 3.72 -5.36
C PRO A 26 4.73 5.06 -6.05
N THR A 27 3.65 5.65 -6.57
CA THR A 27 3.61 7.00 -7.14
C THR A 27 2.26 7.64 -6.83
N ASN A 28 2.11 8.94 -7.08
CA ASN A 28 0.82 9.63 -6.97
C ASN A 28 -0.27 8.92 -7.79
N VAL A 29 -1.48 8.87 -7.25
CA VAL A 29 -2.64 8.24 -7.91
C VAL A 29 -3.70 9.31 -8.15
N ALA A 30 -3.92 9.65 -9.43
CA ALA A 30 -4.93 10.64 -9.80
C ALA A 30 -6.34 10.16 -9.41
N ARG A 31 -7.26 11.12 -9.21
CA ARG A 31 -8.69 10.83 -9.01
C ARG A 31 -9.21 9.86 -10.08
N ASP A 32 -10.08 8.94 -9.68
CA ASP A 32 -10.78 7.99 -10.55
C ASP A 32 -9.85 7.08 -11.39
N THR A 33 -8.58 6.93 -10.98
CA THR A 33 -7.62 6.04 -11.62
C THR A 33 -7.26 4.84 -10.75
N ILE A 34 -6.80 3.78 -11.41
CA ILE A 34 -6.26 2.59 -10.77
C ILE A 34 -4.77 2.51 -11.09
N LYS A 35 -3.96 2.33 -10.05
CA LYS A 35 -2.52 2.03 -10.17
C LYS A 35 -2.15 0.78 -9.40
N THR A 36 -1.20 0.04 -9.95
CA THR A 36 -0.62 -1.16 -9.34
C THR A 36 0.84 -0.91 -9.01
N PHE A 37 1.20 -1.20 -7.77
CA PHE A 37 2.58 -1.20 -7.28
C PHE A 37 2.95 -2.61 -6.88
N VAL A 38 4.23 -2.94 -6.96
CA VAL A 38 4.71 -4.30 -6.77
C VAL A 38 5.96 -4.26 -5.91
N ALA A 39 5.89 -4.91 -4.74
CA ALA A 39 7.04 -5.23 -3.93
C ALA A 39 7.32 -6.74 -4.04
N GLU A 40 8.59 -7.13 -3.89
CA GLU A 40 9.04 -8.51 -3.93
C GLU A 40 10.00 -8.80 -2.78
N SER A 41 9.96 -10.04 -2.28
CA SER A 41 10.99 -10.53 -1.36
C SER A 41 12.32 -10.65 -2.11
N HIS A 42 13.45 -10.37 -1.44
CA HIS A 42 14.77 -10.42 -2.07
C HIS A 42 15.80 -11.23 -1.26
N GLY A 43 15.36 -12.08 -0.33
CA GLY A 43 16.22 -12.86 0.55
C GLY A 43 15.77 -14.33 0.71
N PHE A 44 16.66 -15.14 1.28
CA PHE A 44 16.37 -16.53 1.61
C PHE A 44 15.51 -16.58 2.88
N MET A 45 14.34 -17.25 2.80
CA MET A 45 13.38 -17.33 3.90
C MET A 45 12.86 -15.97 4.42
N THR A 46 12.80 -14.95 3.57
CA THR A 46 12.25 -13.62 3.91
C THR A 46 10.89 -13.38 3.27
N GLY A 47 10.06 -12.56 3.92
CA GLY A 47 8.82 -12.02 3.36
C GLY A 47 9.00 -10.64 2.72
N VAL A 48 7.88 -10.03 2.34
CA VAL A 48 7.80 -8.64 1.93
C VAL A 48 6.79 -7.91 2.81
N GLU A 49 7.22 -6.82 3.43
CA GLU A 49 6.39 -6.03 4.33
C GLU A 49 6.63 -4.54 4.05
N GLY A 50 5.56 -3.76 4.03
CA GLY A 50 5.68 -2.32 3.89
C GLY A 50 4.42 -1.56 4.25
N ILE A 51 4.58 -0.24 4.25
CA ILE A 51 3.49 0.72 4.43
C ILE A 51 3.64 1.83 3.39
N ILE A 52 2.53 2.14 2.71
CA ILE A 52 2.40 3.25 1.78
C ILE A 52 1.55 4.32 2.44
N TYR A 53 2.05 5.56 2.44
CA TYR A 53 1.35 6.72 2.93
C TYR A 53 0.96 7.64 1.78
N PHE A 54 -0.29 8.10 1.79
CA PHE A 54 -0.79 9.10 0.85
C PHE A 54 -1.43 10.27 1.59
N SER A 55 -1.08 11.49 1.21
CA SER A 55 -1.84 12.69 1.57
C SER A 55 -3.01 12.90 0.61
N VAL A 56 -4.18 13.23 1.16
CA VAL A 56 -5.34 13.69 0.41
C VAL A 56 -5.43 15.21 0.54
N ASN A 57 -4.99 15.92 -0.50
CA ASN A 57 -5.04 17.38 -0.58
C ASN A 57 -4.35 18.12 0.60
N GLY A 58 -3.39 17.49 1.29
CA GLY A 58 -2.70 18.07 2.44
C GLY A 58 -3.50 18.06 3.76
N ASP A 59 -4.68 17.45 3.81
CA ASP A 59 -5.55 17.49 5.01
C ASP A 59 -5.76 16.13 5.70
N ALA A 60 -5.77 15.03 4.94
CA ALA A 60 -5.91 13.69 5.48
C ALA A 60 -4.76 12.79 5.03
N GLU A 61 -4.46 11.79 5.83
CA GLU A 61 -3.45 10.77 5.58
C GLU A 61 -4.10 9.39 5.48
N ILE A 62 -3.81 8.71 4.38
CA ILE A 62 -4.18 7.32 4.15
C ILE A 62 -2.95 6.44 4.37
N SER A 63 -3.06 5.48 5.27
CA SER A 63 -2.03 4.48 5.57
C SER A 63 -2.44 3.12 5.02
N LEU A 64 -1.61 2.50 4.18
CA LEU A 64 -1.86 1.17 3.60
C LEU A 64 -0.72 0.23 3.98
N HIS A 65 -0.97 -0.70 4.90
CA HIS A 65 -0.01 -1.71 5.33
C HIS A 65 -0.23 -3.02 4.57
N PHE A 66 0.86 -3.69 4.20
CA PHE A 66 0.83 -5.02 3.62
C PHE A 66 2.00 -5.85 4.14
N ASP A 67 1.73 -7.13 4.34
CA ASP A 67 2.68 -8.13 4.81
C ASP A 67 2.40 -9.45 4.09
N ASN A 68 3.38 -9.96 3.35
CA ASN A 68 3.42 -11.31 2.84
C ASN A 68 4.66 -12.02 3.42
N PRO A 69 4.52 -12.75 4.55
CA PRO A 69 5.62 -13.42 5.21
C PRO A 69 6.05 -14.69 4.47
N TYR A 70 7.30 -15.14 4.66
CA TYR A 70 7.78 -16.41 4.09
C TYR A 70 6.96 -17.64 4.55
N ILE A 71 6.47 -17.62 5.79
CA ILE A 71 5.56 -18.63 6.34
C ILE A 71 4.44 -17.87 7.06
N GLY A 72 3.19 -18.18 6.71
CA GLY A 72 2.01 -17.59 7.34
C GLY A 72 0.95 -17.22 6.32
N SER A 73 0.11 -16.24 6.67
CA SER A 73 -0.93 -15.72 5.80
C SER A 73 -0.66 -14.26 5.47
N ASN A 74 -0.96 -13.89 4.23
CA ASN A 74 -0.93 -12.50 3.78
C ASN A 74 -1.85 -11.63 4.64
N LYS A 75 -1.37 -10.43 4.95
CA LYS A 75 -2.16 -9.39 5.60
C LYS A 75 -2.12 -8.13 4.76
N CYS A 76 -3.26 -7.45 4.65
CA CYS A 76 -3.27 -6.05 4.28
C CYS A 76 -4.28 -5.30 5.13
N ASP A 77 -3.89 -4.10 5.56
CA ASP A 77 -4.71 -3.21 6.35
C ASP A 77 -4.65 -1.80 5.76
N GLY A 78 -5.68 -1.00 6.05
CA GLY A 78 -5.84 0.32 5.48
C GLY A 78 -6.62 1.21 6.43
N SER A 79 -6.10 2.40 6.69
CA SER A 79 -6.76 3.38 7.57
C SER A 79 -6.61 4.80 7.05
N SER A 80 -7.49 5.67 7.54
CA SER A 80 -7.46 7.11 7.36
C SER A 80 -7.44 7.79 8.72
N ASP A 81 -6.70 8.88 8.87
CA ASP A 81 -6.72 9.71 10.08
C ASP A 81 -7.98 10.61 10.16
N LYS A 82 -8.67 10.81 9.04
CA LYS A 82 -9.96 11.52 8.96
C LYS A 82 -11.11 10.56 8.64
N PRO A 83 -12.27 10.68 9.33
CA PRO A 83 -13.41 9.78 9.18
C PRO A 83 -14.15 9.94 7.84
N GLU A 84 -13.91 11.03 7.12
CA GLU A 84 -14.50 11.33 5.81
C GLU A 84 -13.89 10.51 4.66
N TYR A 85 -12.77 9.82 4.90
CA TYR A 85 -12.18 8.88 3.95
C TYR A 85 -12.22 7.46 4.49
N GLU A 86 -12.81 6.56 3.70
CA GLU A 86 -12.86 5.14 3.99
C GLU A 86 -11.83 4.39 3.14
N VAL A 87 -11.14 3.42 3.75
CA VAL A 87 -10.24 2.51 3.05
C VAL A 87 -10.83 1.11 3.08
N ILE A 88 -11.13 0.57 1.91
CA ILE A 88 -11.61 -0.81 1.77
C ILE A 88 -10.43 -1.67 1.32
N THR A 89 -10.04 -2.62 2.16
CA THR A 89 -8.96 -3.57 1.87
C THR A 89 -9.51 -4.94 1.51
N GLN A 90 -8.85 -5.60 0.56
CA GLN A 90 -9.12 -6.99 0.19
C GLN A 90 -7.77 -7.69 -0.01
N SER A 91 -7.44 -8.61 0.89
CA SER A 91 -6.21 -9.41 0.78
C SER A 91 -6.43 -10.59 -0.17
N GLY A 92 -5.46 -10.87 -1.04
CA GLY A 92 -5.42 -12.14 -1.78
C GLY A 92 -4.92 -13.29 -0.90
N SER A 93 -5.52 -14.47 -1.05
CA SER A 93 -5.26 -15.64 -0.19
C SER A 93 -4.08 -16.54 -0.61
N GLY A 94 -3.09 -16.04 -1.37
CA GLY A 94 -1.99 -16.90 -1.80
C GLY A 94 -0.77 -16.20 -2.41
N ASP A 95 0.34 -16.91 -2.37
CA ASP A 95 1.60 -16.57 -3.03
C ASP A 95 1.44 -16.59 -4.56
N LYS A 96 2.04 -15.59 -5.22
CA LYS A 96 2.27 -15.67 -6.66
C LYS A 96 3.72 -16.12 -6.86
N SER A 97 3.92 -17.43 -6.96
CA SER A 97 5.17 -18.06 -7.42
C SER A 97 5.45 -17.73 -8.88
#